data_AF-A0A183NG48-F1
#
_entry.id   AF-A0A183NG48-F1
#
_cell.length_a   1.000
_cell.length_b   1.000
_cell.length_c   1.000
_cell.angle_alpha   90.00
_cell.angle_beta   90.00
_cell.angle_gamma   90.00
#
_symmetry.space_group_name_H-M   'P 1'
#
loop_
_entity.id
_entity.type
_entity.pdbx_description
1 polymer ?
#
loop_
_entity_poly.entity_id
_entity_poly.type
_entity_poly.pdbx_seq_one_letter_code
_entity_poly.pdbx_strand_id
1 'polypeptide(L)'
;MKASRPNHPAQRAKLHQNHQPVLQIFSTWTFFNQLTNYVNGLDKLAFAAEQVADMQIKLEELQPQLVLASEENEKLLTVIATESVTVEEQRVKVKAEEEIVNQKADASKALSDECRADLAEAQPALEAALSALDTLKPSDITIVKSMQNPPPGVKLVMEGVCVMRDIKPDKIMQRIRKDFMTNPEFDPTKVARASSAAEGLCKWILAMEQYDRVAKIVAPKRIKLAEAEAELTENMACLKKTQDALAEVEAKLENLQNQLKSTQNEKKRLEDEVSNCATKLERATKLIGGLGGEKDRWRQAAEYLEKLYDNLIGDVLISAGIIAYLGPFTSTYREECISNWIIQCKQQNITCSEPFSLTQCLGDPVKIQQWNIDGLPRDAFSIDNSVIVANARRWPLMIDPQGQANKWIKNMEKDTGITVVKLTDNDFIRNLENGIQFGTPILLENVGEDLDPSLEPLLLKQTFKQGDLFTCFCMKMYNYVF
;
A
#
# COMPACT_ATOMS: atom_id res chain seq x y z
N MET A 1 -11.47 -40.51 -6.90
CA MET A 1 -11.08 -41.93 -6.87
C MET A 1 -10.28 -42.23 -8.13
N LYS A 2 -9.04 -42.74 -7.99
CA LYS A 2 -8.12 -43.04 -9.10
C LYS A 2 -8.59 -44.29 -9.85
N ALA A 3 -8.87 -44.19 -11.15
CA ALA A 3 -9.02 -45.34 -12.04
C ALA A 3 -7.79 -45.45 -12.94
N SER A 4 -7.03 -46.53 -12.75
CA SER A 4 -5.81 -46.88 -13.48
C SER A 4 -6.12 -47.19 -14.95
N ARG A 5 -5.41 -46.54 -15.88
CA ARG A 5 -5.48 -46.81 -17.33
C ARG A 5 -4.57 -48.01 -17.70
N PRO A 6 -4.97 -48.93 -18.60
CA PRO A 6 -4.11 -50.03 -19.03
C PRO A 6 -3.04 -49.57 -20.02
N ASN A 7 -1.78 -49.92 -19.71
CA ASN A 7 -0.60 -49.79 -20.57
C ASN A 7 -0.48 -51.03 -21.49
N HIS A 8 -0.70 -50.90 -22.79
CA HIS A 8 -0.01 -51.77 -23.77
C HIS A 8 0.14 -51.11 -25.16
N PRO A 9 1.37 -50.72 -25.57
CA PRO A 9 1.62 -49.95 -26.81
C PRO A 9 1.43 -50.72 -28.13
N ALA A 10 1.47 -52.06 -28.10
CA ALA A 10 1.58 -52.89 -29.31
C ALA A 10 0.27 -53.06 -30.10
N GLN A 11 -0.90 -52.93 -29.45
CA GLN A 11 -2.20 -53.03 -30.13
C GLN A 11 -2.65 -51.71 -30.78
N ARG A 12 -2.08 -50.57 -30.37
CA ARG A 12 -2.30 -49.26 -31.02
C ARG A 12 -1.75 -49.22 -32.45
N ALA A 13 -0.61 -49.86 -32.71
CA ALA A 13 0.18 -49.62 -33.92
C ALA A 13 -0.47 -50.06 -35.25
N LYS A 14 -1.42 -51.02 -35.27
CA LYS A 14 -2.03 -51.53 -36.52
C LYS A 14 -3.32 -50.82 -36.96
N LEU A 15 -4.02 -50.12 -36.07
CA LEU A 15 -5.14 -49.24 -36.45
C LEU A 15 -4.68 -47.82 -36.85
N HIS A 16 -3.43 -47.45 -36.52
CA HIS A 16 -2.91 -46.09 -36.66
C HIS A 16 -2.62 -45.62 -38.10
N GLN A 17 -2.54 -46.49 -39.10
CA GLN A 17 -2.26 -46.04 -40.48
C GLN A 17 -3.50 -45.48 -41.21
N ASN A 18 -4.71 -45.85 -40.79
CA ASN A 18 -5.93 -45.45 -41.50
C ASN A 18 -6.71 -44.30 -40.84
N HIS A 19 -6.39 -43.87 -39.60
CA HIS A 19 -7.25 -42.96 -38.83
C HIS A 19 -6.56 -41.67 -38.33
N GLN A 20 -5.27 -41.47 -38.58
CA GLN A 20 -4.53 -40.34 -37.97
C GLN A 20 -4.91 -38.91 -38.42
N PRO A 21 -5.29 -38.60 -39.66
CA PRO A 21 -5.56 -37.21 -40.04
C PRO A 21 -6.80 -36.60 -39.37
N VAL A 22 -7.81 -37.42 -39.04
CA VAL A 22 -9.11 -36.95 -38.53
C VAL A 22 -9.09 -36.79 -37.00
N LEU A 23 -8.28 -37.59 -36.31
CA LEU A 23 -8.19 -37.56 -34.84
C LEU A 23 -7.24 -36.47 -34.28
N GLN A 24 -6.32 -35.92 -35.08
CA GLN A 24 -5.06 -35.45 -34.49
C GLN A 24 -4.78 -33.94 -34.51
N ILE A 25 -5.51 -33.05 -35.21
CA ILE A 25 -4.98 -31.67 -35.35
C ILE A 25 -5.97 -30.52 -35.04
N PHE A 26 -7.28 -30.66 -35.24
CA PHE A 26 -8.17 -29.49 -35.11
C PHE A 26 -9.23 -29.54 -34.01
N SER A 27 -9.73 -30.72 -33.63
CA SER A 27 -10.84 -30.82 -32.67
C SER A 27 -10.38 -30.96 -31.22
N THR A 28 -9.32 -31.71 -30.90
CA THR A 28 -8.97 -32.01 -29.50
C THR A 28 -8.28 -30.87 -28.78
N TRP A 29 -7.42 -30.09 -29.45
CA TRP A 29 -6.66 -29.00 -28.82
C TRP A 29 -7.50 -27.73 -28.63
N THR A 30 -8.31 -27.33 -29.63
CA THR A 30 -9.21 -26.18 -29.55
C THR A 30 -10.28 -26.40 -28.49
N PHE A 31 -10.84 -27.60 -28.46
CA PHE A 31 -11.83 -28.04 -27.49
C PHE A 31 -11.29 -28.03 -26.06
N PHE A 32 -10.13 -28.65 -25.85
CA PHE A 32 -9.49 -28.69 -24.53
C PHE A 32 -9.15 -27.28 -24.02
N ASN A 33 -8.68 -26.39 -24.90
CA ASN A 33 -8.42 -25.01 -24.56
C ASN A 33 -9.69 -24.25 -24.19
N GLN A 34 -10.80 -24.46 -24.91
CA GLN A 34 -12.09 -23.83 -24.58
C GLN A 34 -12.60 -24.29 -23.22
N LEU A 35 -12.61 -25.60 -22.94
CA LEU A 35 -13.00 -26.13 -21.64
C LEU A 35 -12.11 -25.56 -20.52
N THR A 36 -10.80 -25.56 -20.73
CA THR A 36 -9.82 -25.00 -19.79
C THR A 36 -10.07 -23.52 -19.53
N ASN A 37 -10.41 -22.73 -20.55
CA ASN A 37 -10.71 -21.31 -20.40
C ASN A 37 -11.98 -21.07 -19.58
N TYR A 38 -13.05 -21.84 -19.81
CA TYR A 38 -14.27 -21.73 -19.01
C TYR A 38 -14.03 -22.12 -17.54
N VAL A 39 -13.33 -23.22 -17.29
CA VAL A 39 -12.99 -23.67 -15.92
C VAL A 39 -12.13 -22.62 -15.21
N ASN A 40 -11.05 -22.14 -15.84
CA ASN A 40 -10.21 -21.09 -15.28
C ASN A 40 -10.97 -19.79 -15.02
N GLY A 41 -11.94 -19.45 -15.88
CA GLY A 41 -12.82 -18.28 -15.68
C GLY A 41 -13.72 -18.44 -14.46
N LEU A 42 -14.32 -19.62 -14.30
CA LEU A 42 -15.16 -19.97 -13.15
C LEU A 42 -14.36 -19.95 -11.83
N ASP A 43 -13.14 -20.47 -11.82
CA ASP A 43 -12.26 -20.45 -10.65
C ASP A 43 -11.91 -19.03 -10.22
N LYS A 44 -11.61 -18.16 -11.19
CA LYS A 44 -11.35 -16.73 -10.92
C LYS A 44 -12.58 -16.03 -10.34
N LEU A 45 -13.78 -16.32 -10.85
CA LEU A 45 -15.03 -15.78 -10.31
C LEU A 45 -15.29 -16.28 -8.90
N ALA A 46 -15.01 -17.55 -8.61
CA ALA A 46 -15.15 -18.12 -7.27
C ALA A 46 -14.19 -17.45 -6.28
N PHE A 47 -12.91 -17.29 -6.66
CA PHE A 47 -11.91 -16.60 -5.85
C PHE A 47 -12.25 -15.12 -5.60
N ALA A 48 -12.80 -14.43 -6.59
CA ALA A 48 -13.27 -13.06 -6.41
C ALA A 48 -14.46 -12.99 -5.44
N ALA A 49 -15.39 -13.95 -5.51
CA ALA A 49 -16.51 -14.03 -4.58
C ALA A 49 -16.08 -14.30 -3.13
N GLU A 50 -15.08 -15.15 -2.94
CA GLU A 50 -14.48 -15.40 -1.62
C GLU A 50 -13.85 -14.13 -1.03
N GLN A 51 -13.04 -13.40 -1.81
CA GLN A 51 -12.46 -12.13 -1.36
C GLN A 51 -13.52 -11.08 -0.99
N VAL A 52 -14.64 -11.03 -1.72
CA VAL A 52 -15.75 -10.13 -1.37
C VAL A 52 -16.40 -10.53 -0.05
N ALA A 53 -16.58 -11.83 0.20
CA ALA A 53 -17.07 -12.33 1.48
C ALA A 53 -16.10 -11.99 2.63
N ASP A 54 -14.80 -12.16 2.44
CA ASP A 54 -13.79 -11.80 3.45
C ASP A 54 -13.77 -10.29 3.74
N MET A 55 -13.93 -9.45 2.71
CA MET A 55 -14.04 -8.01 2.90
C MET A 55 -15.32 -7.63 3.66
N GLN A 56 -16.43 -8.34 3.44
CA GLN A 56 -17.69 -8.11 4.16
C GLN A 56 -17.50 -8.38 5.65
N ILE A 57 -16.86 -9.49 6.01
CA ILE A 57 -16.56 -9.86 7.40
C ILE A 57 -15.67 -8.78 8.05
N LYS A 58 -14.60 -8.37 7.37
CA LYS A 58 -13.71 -7.29 7.88
C LYS A 58 -14.44 -5.98 8.11
N LEU A 59 -15.38 -5.62 7.23
CA LEU A 59 -16.18 -4.41 7.39
C LEU A 59 -17.09 -4.50 8.63
N GLU A 60 -17.70 -5.66 8.87
CA GLU A 60 -18.53 -5.94 10.05
C GLU A 60 -17.72 -5.91 11.36
N GLU A 61 -16.46 -6.35 11.33
CA GLU A 61 -15.55 -6.30 12.48
C GLU A 61 -15.02 -4.88 12.78
N LEU A 62 -14.82 -4.04 11.76
CA LEU A 62 -14.28 -2.69 11.91
C LEU A 62 -15.33 -1.68 12.37
N GLN A 63 -16.59 -1.83 11.96
CA GLN A 63 -17.70 -0.95 12.35
C GLN A 63 -17.83 -0.74 13.87
N PRO A 64 -17.88 -1.79 14.73
CA PRO A 64 -17.99 -1.59 16.17
C PRO A 64 -16.74 -0.95 16.79
N GLN A 65 -15.54 -1.23 16.25
CA GLN A 65 -14.30 -0.61 16.71
C GLN A 65 -14.30 0.90 16.46
N LEU A 66 -14.80 1.33 15.31
CA LEU A 66 -14.95 2.74 14.98
C LEU A 66 -15.93 3.45 15.93
N VAL A 67 -17.05 2.81 16.27
CA VAL A 67 -18.02 3.36 17.23
C VAL A 67 -17.38 3.53 18.60
N LEU A 68 -16.70 2.51 19.12
CA LEU A 68 -16.01 2.56 20.40
C LEU A 68 -14.94 3.67 20.43
N ALA A 69 -14.11 3.77 19.38
CA ALA A 69 -13.10 4.82 19.26
C ALA A 69 -13.73 6.23 19.19
N SER A 70 -14.90 6.38 18.57
CA SER A 70 -15.65 7.63 18.55
C SER A 70 -16.15 8.02 19.95
N GLU A 71 -16.72 7.07 20.68
CA GLU A 71 -17.19 7.29 22.06
C GLU A 71 -16.03 7.65 23.01
N GLU A 72 -14.88 6.98 22.89
CA GLU A 72 -13.69 7.28 23.68
C GLU A 72 -13.15 8.69 23.40
N ASN A 73 -13.15 9.10 22.14
CA ASN A 73 -12.74 10.45 21.74
C ASN A 73 -13.69 11.51 22.32
N GLU A 74 -15.00 11.29 22.25
CA GLU A 74 -16.00 12.18 22.85
C GLU A 74 -15.82 12.30 24.37
N LYS A 75 -15.61 11.19 25.08
CA LYS A 75 -15.33 11.20 26.52
C LYS A 75 -14.07 12.01 26.83
N LEU A 76 -12.99 11.80 26.08
CA LEU A 76 -11.73 12.52 26.30
C LEU A 76 -11.86 14.03 26.03
N LEU A 77 -12.64 14.42 25.01
CA LEU A 77 -12.98 15.83 24.75
C LEU A 77 -13.68 16.47 25.95
N THR A 78 -14.64 15.77 26.56
CA THR A 78 -15.34 16.30 27.74
C THR A 78 -14.42 16.48 28.94
N VAL A 79 -13.50 15.54 29.19
CA VAL A 79 -12.52 15.62 30.28
C VAL A 79 -11.53 16.78 30.05
N ILE A 80 -11.02 16.93 28.83
CA ILE A 80 -10.12 18.04 28.50
C ILE A 80 -10.83 19.39 28.66
N ALA A 81 -12.10 19.49 28.25
CA ALA A 81 -12.88 20.70 28.44
C ALA A 81 -12.98 21.07 29.93
N THR A 82 -13.28 20.11 30.81
CA THR A 82 -13.35 20.36 32.26
C THR A 82 -12.00 20.73 32.86
N GLU A 83 -10.94 19.98 32.54
CA GLU A 83 -9.58 20.22 33.09
C GLU A 83 -9.01 21.55 32.59
N SER A 84 -9.27 21.94 31.34
CA SER A 84 -8.80 23.22 30.79
C SER A 84 -9.35 24.44 31.52
N VAL A 85 -10.58 24.37 32.03
CA VAL A 85 -11.18 25.42 32.86
C VAL A 85 -10.43 25.51 34.20
N THR A 86 -10.17 24.36 34.84
CA THR A 86 -9.43 24.29 36.10
C THR A 86 -8.00 24.82 35.97
N VAL A 87 -7.32 24.52 34.86
CA VAL A 87 -5.98 25.05 34.55
C VAL A 87 -6.01 26.57 34.44
N GLU A 88 -6.98 27.12 33.70
CA GLU A 88 -7.07 28.57 33.51
C GLU A 88 -7.39 29.30 34.83
N GLU A 89 -8.25 28.72 35.68
CA GLU A 89 -8.48 29.24 37.04
C GLU A 89 -7.20 29.26 37.89
N GLN A 90 -6.36 28.23 37.80
CA GLN A 90 -5.07 28.20 38.51
C GLN A 90 -4.06 29.20 37.92
N ARG A 91 -4.02 29.38 36.59
CA ARG A 91 -3.18 30.39 35.93
C ARG A 91 -3.49 31.79 36.40
N VAL A 92 -4.78 32.12 36.55
CA VAL A 92 -5.20 33.43 37.06
C VAL A 92 -4.73 33.64 38.50
N LYS A 93 -4.81 32.61 39.35
CA LYS A 93 -4.31 32.67 40.75
C LYS A 93 -2.81 32.87 40.81
N VAL A 94 -2.03 32.09 40.05
CA VAL A 94 -0.56 32.22 40.01
C VAL A 94 -0.15 33.60 39.52
N LYS A 95 -0.74 34.12 38.43
CA LYS A 95 -0.44 35.47 37.94
C LYS A 95 -0.70 36.57 38.99
N ALA A 96 -1.80 36.45 39.74
CA ALA A 96 -2.11 37.39 40.81
C ALA A 96 -1.08 37.32 41.96
N GLU A 97 -0.65 36.11 42.35
CA GLU A 97 0.40 35.92 43.36
C GLU A 97 1.78 36.41 42.87
N GLU A 98 2.12 36.18 41.60
CA GLU A 98 3.37 36.66 40.97
C GLU A 98 3.46 38.19 40.98
N GLU A 99 2.36 38.88 40.67
CA GLU A 99 2.31 40.34 40.69
C GLU A 99 2.56 40.89 42.10
N ILE A 100 1.97 40.28 43.12
CA ILE A 100 2.20 40.63 44.53
C ILE A 100 3.67 40.39 44.92
N VAL A 101 4.23 39.24 44.55
CA VAL A 101 5.64 38.91 44.85
C VAL A 101 6.60 39.87 44.14
N ASN A 102 6.34 40.22 42.88
CA ASN A 102 7.17 41.18 42.14
C ASN A 102 7.14 42.57 42.77
N GLN A 103 5.96 43.07 43.18
CA GLN A 103 5.86 44.35 43.88
C GLN A 103 6.66 44.35 45.19
N LYS A 104 6.59 43.27 45.98
CA LYS A 104 7.37 43.11 47.22
C LYS A 104 8.87 42.97 46.94
N ALA A 105 9.26 42.29 45.85
CA ALA A 105 10.64 42.15 45.43
C ALA A 105 11.25 43.50 45.01
N ASP A 106 10.50 44.30 44.24
CA ASP A 106 10.92 45.64 43.82
C ASP A 106 11.06 46.58 45.03
N ALA A 107 10.13 46.51 45.99
CA ALA A 107 10.22 47.26 47.24
C ALA A 107 11.44 46.86 48.09
N SER A 108 11.70 45.56 48.24
CA SER A 108 12.88 45.05 48.96
C SER A 108 14.18 45.45 48.26
N LYS A 109 14.21 45.42 46.92
CA LYS A 109 15.36 45.82 46.11
C LYS A 109 15.64 47.31 46.21
N ALA A 110 14.61 48.16 46.15
CA ALA A 110 14.75 49.60 46.34
C ALA A 110 15.33 49.91 47.74
N LEU A 111 14.82 49.24 48.78
CA LEU A 111 15.32 49.41 50.15
C LEU A 111 16.76 48.91 50.31
N SER A 112 17.12 47.81 49.64
CA SER A 112 18.51 47.31 49.59
C SER A 112 19.44 48.28 48.86
N ASP A 113 19.02 48.81 47.72
CA ASP A 113 19.80 49.77 46.94
C ASP A 113 20.01 51.09 47.71
N GLU A 114 19.00 51.56 48.46
CA GLU A 114 19.14 52.70 49.39
C GLU A 114 20.14 52.39 50.52
N CYS A 115 20.04 51.22 51.16
CA CYS A 115 20.99 50.82 52.21
C CYS A 115 22.42 50.74 51.67
N ARG A 116 22.60 50.21 50.46
CA ARG A 116 23.89 50.07 49.80
C ARG A 116 24.44 51.44 49.39
N ALA A 117 23.61 52.34 48.89
CA ALA A 117 24.02 53.69 48.52
C ALA A 117 24.53 54.48 49.75
N ASP A 118 23.80 54.40 50.87
CA ASP A 118 24.22 55.03 52.12
C ASP A 118 25.53 54.43 52.65
N LEU A 119 25.68 53.10 52.63
CA LEU A 119 26.91 52.42 53.05
C LEU A 119 28.11 52.74 52.15
N ALA A 120 27.89 52.89 50.85
CA ALA A 120 28.93 53.23 49.88
C ALA A 120 29.54 54.63 50.10
N GLU A 121 28.89 55.51 50.86
CA GLU A 121 29.45 56.80 51.25
C GLU A 121 30.63 56.65 52.24
N ALA A 122 30.54 55.68 53.15
CA ALA A 122 31.54 55.48 54.23
C ALA A 122 32.49 54.30 53.98
N GLN A 123 32.09 53.31 53.19
CA GLN A 123 32.90 52.11 52.92
C GLN A 123 34.25 52.40 52.25
N PRO A 124 34.34 53.21 51.17
CA PRO A 124 35.61 53.46 50.50
C PRO A 124 36.61 54.19 51.41
N ALA A 125 36.13 55.11 52.25
CA ALA A 125 36.96 55.83 53.21
C ALA A 125 37.49 54.89 54.30
N LEU A 126 36.66 53.96 54.77
CA LEU A 126 37.04 52.96 55.76
C LEU A 126 38.02 51.93 55.19
N GLU A 127 37.76 51.41 53.98
CA GLU A 127 38.65 50.45 53.31
C GLU A 127 39.99 51.07 52.94
N ALA A 128 40.00 52.33 52.47
CA ALA A 128 41.24 53.08 52.23
C ALA A 128 42.04 53.30 53.52
N ALA A 129 41.36 53.57 54.64
CA ALA A 129 42.01 53.70 55.94
C ALA A 129 42.57 52.37 56.45
N LEU A 130 41.82 51.26 56.32
CA LEU A 130 42.30 49.93 56.69
C LEU A 130 43.51 49.50 55.84
N SER A 131 43.46 49.73 54.52
CA SER A 131 44.59 49.49 53.62
C SER A 131 45.81 50.33 54.02
N ALA A 132 45.63 51.59 54.42
CA ALA A 132 46.71 52.41 54.94
C ALA A 132 47.29 51.85 56.26
N LEU A 133 46.45 51.29 57.15
CA LEU A 133 46.93 50.63 58.37
C LEU A 133 47.69 49.33 58.09
N ASP A 134 47.27 48.56 57.10
CA ASP A 134 47.92 47.29 56.73
C ASP A 134 49.33 47.48 56.14
N THR A 135 49.68 48.71 55.73
CA THR A 135 51.03 49.06 55.27
C THR A 135 52.03 49.35 56.40
N LEU A 136 51.58 49.41 57.66
CA LEU A 136 52.42 49.76 58.82
C LEU A 136 53.35 48.61 59.21
N LYS A 137 54.66 48.91 59.31
CA LYS A 137 55.67 47.93 59.74
C LYS A 137 56.00 48.09 61.22
N PRO A 138 56.48 47.03 61.90
CA PRO A 138 56.91 47.11 63.31
C PRO A 138 57.97 48.21 63.60
N SER A 139 58.77 48.57 62.60
CA SER A 139 59.73 49.67 62.68
C SER A 139 59.07 51.03 62.88
N ASP A 140 57.93 51.28 62.23
CA ASP A 140 57.24 52.57 62.28
C ASP A 140 56.60 52.78 63.66
N ILE A 141 56.12 51.70 64.28
CA ILE A 141 55.60 51.66 65.65
C ILE A 141 56.73 51.90 66.66
N THR A 142 57.92 51.36 66.40
CA THR A 142 59.11 51.54 67.26
C THR A 142 59.58 52.99 67.29
N ILE A 143 59.48 53.70 66.16
CA ILE A 143 59.82 55.14 66.05
C ILE A 143 58.88 56.00 66.88
N VAL A 144 57.57 55.73 66.85
CA VAL A 144 56.60 56.48 67.67
C VAL A 144 56.80 56.20 69.16
N LYS A 145 57.20 54.98 69.54
CA LYS A 145 57.46 54.57 70.93
C LYS A 145 58.74 55.19 71.53
N SER A 146 59.75 55.53 70.72
CA SER A 146 61.04 56.04 71.19
C SER A 146 61.07 57.57 71.39
N MET A 147 60.01 58.29 71.01
CA MET A 147 59.91 59.75 71.19
C MET A 147 59.70 60.11 72.67
N GLN A 148 60.66 60.78 73.31
CA GLN A 148 60.54 61.28 74.69
C GLN A 148 59.51 62.43 74.84
N ASN A 149 59.34 63.25 73.79
CA ASN A 149 58.32 64.30 73.76
C ASN A 149 57.66 64.39 72.37
N PRO A 150 56.67 63.54 72.07
CA PRO A 150 56.08 63.48 70.74
C PRO A 150 55.34 64.77 70.37
N PRO A 151 55.32 65.14 69.07
CA PRO A 151 54.57 66.31 68.59
C PRO A 151 53.09 66.25 69.00
N PRO A 152 52.44 67.40 69.23
CA PRO A 152 51.05 67.46 69.69
C PRO A 152 50.09 66.59 68.86
N GLY A 153 50.19 66.61 67.53
CA GLY A 153 49.35 65.80 66.64
C GLY A 153 49.52 64.28 66.80
N VAL A 154 50.73 63.78 67.10
CA VAL A 154 50.97 62.34 67.31
C VAL A 154 50.42 61.88 68.66
N LYS A 155 50.56 62.69 69.71
CA LYS A 155 49.94 62.45 71.03
C LYS A 155 48.42 62.36 70.90
N LEU A 156 47.84 63.31 70.17
CA LEU A 156 46.40 63.40 69.93
C LEU A 156 45.85 62.17 69.17
N VAL A 157 46.56 61.68 68.13
CA VAL A 157 46.17 60.46 67.41
C VAL A 157 46.27 59.22 68.31
N MET A 158 47.32 59.09 69.13
CA MET A 158 47.43 57.96 70.07
C MET A 158 46.36 58.00 71.17
N GLU A 159 46.02 59.18 71.68
CA GLU A 159 44.90 59.36 72.60
C GLU A 159 43.57 58.90 71.95
N GLY A 160 43.32 59.26 70.69
CA GLY A 160 42.15 58.80 69.94
C GLY A 160 42.10 57.28 69.74
N VAL A 161 43.23 56.64 69.38
CA VAL A 161 43.32 55.17 69.25
C VAL A 161 43.09 54.46 70.58
N CYS A 162 43.68 54.97 71.66
CA CYS A 162 43.48 54.44 73.02
C CYS A 162 42.02 54.54 73.47
N VAL A 163 41.31 55.62 73.11
CA VAL A 163 39.88 55.78 73.39
C VAL A 163 39.03 54.80 72.55
N MET A 164 39.44 54.47 71.33
CA MET A 164 38.74 53.51 70.46
C MET A 164 38.95 52.04 70.85
N ARG A 165 40.01 51.69 71.58
CA ARG A 165 40.36 50.30 71.99
C ARG A 165 39.80 49.84 73.35
N ASP A 166 38.78 50.54 73.86
CA ASP A 166 37.72 50.00 74.74
C ASP A 166 37.87 50.10 76.27
N ILE A 167 37.12 51.05 76.87
CA ILE A 167 36.30 50.84 78.09
C ILE A 167 34.92 51.53 77.86
N LYS A 168 33.82 50.76 77.99
CA LYS A 168 32.36 51.10 77.82
C LYS A 168 31.83 52.43 78.44
N PRO A 169 30.64 52.95 78.05
CA PRO A 169 29.93 52.93 76.74
C PRO A 169 29.45 54.33 76.23
N ASP A 170 28.96 54.35 74.99
CA ASP A 170 28.11 55.37 74.30
C ASP A 170 28.68 56.74 73.89
N LYS A 171 29.83 57.19 74.44
CA LYS A 171 30.35 58.54 74.13
C LYS A 171 31.75 58.61 73.52
N ILE A 172 32.31 57.49 73.03
CA ILE A 172 33.63 57.48 72.36
C ILE A 172 33.62 58.41 71.14
N MET A 173 32.65 58.25 70.24
CA MET A 173 32.53 59.09 69.03
C MET A 173 32.12 60.53 69.36
N GLN A 174 31.36 60.76 70.44
CA GLN A 174 31.02 62.11 70.90
C GLN A 174 32.25 62.85 71.45
N ARG A 175 33.14 62.15 72.15
CA ARG A 175 34.41 62.68 72.66
C ARG A 175 35.37 62.99 71.52
N ILE A 176 35.47 62.10 70.52
CA ILE A 176 36.24 62.34 69.29
C ILE A 176 35.70 63.58 68.54
N ARG A 177 34.38 63.70 68.38
CA ARG A 177 33.74 64.88 67.75
C ARG A 177 34.00 66.18 68.49
N LYS A 178 33.99 66.16 69.83
CA LYS A 178 34.11 67.35 70.66
C LYS A 178 35.55 67.81 70.86
N ASP A 179 36.47 66.86 71.08
CA ASP A 179 37.84 67.14 71.54
C ASP A 179 38.89 67.00 70.42
N PHE A 180 38.61 66.19 69.38
CA PHE A 180 39.59 65.84 68.33
C PHE A 180 39.24 66.46 66.97
N MET A 181 37.97 66.43 66.54
CA MET A 181 37.55 66.96 65.22
C MET A 181 37.53 68.49 65.13
N THR A 182 37.45 69.19 66.27
CA THR A 182 37.45 70.66 66.37
C THR A 182 38.86 71.24 66.47
N ASN A 183 39.88 70.39 66.64
CA ASN A 183 41.26 70.81 66.82
C ASN A 183 41.96 70.96 65.45
N PRO A 184 42.46 72.16 65.08
CA PRO A 184 43.18 72.38 63.83
C PRO A 184 44.46 71.55 63.66
N GLU A 185 44.98 70.93 64.72
CA GLU A 185 46.17 70.06 64.69
C GLU A 185 45.85 68.59 64.36
N PHE A 186 44.57 68.19 64.32
CA PHE A 186 44.10 66.84 63.99
C PHE A 186 43.74 66.70 62.50
N ASP A 187 44.73 66.90 61.64
CA ASP A 187 44.61 66.81 60.17
C ASP A 187 45.61 65.78 59.63
N PRO A 188 45.19 64.78 58.83
CA PRO A 188 46.08 63.80 58.21
C PRO A 188 47.30 64.43 57.53
N THR A 189 47.15 65.57 56.85
CA THR A 189 48.24 66.21 56.10
C THR A 189 49.30 66.84 57.01
N LYS A 190 48.92 67.28 58.21
CA LYS A 190 49.83 67.83 59.22
C LYS A 190 50.50 66.72 60.02
N VAL A 191 49.75 65.68 60.38
CA VAL A 191 50.25 64.52 61.12
C VAL A 191 51.24 63.70 60.27
N ALA A 192 51.04 63.63 58.95
CA ALA A 192 51.97 63.00 58.00
C ALA A 192 53.40 63.54 58.07
N ARG A 193 53.56 64.83 58.35
CA ARG A 193 54.89 65.47 58.49
C ARG A 193 55.67 64.99 59.71
N ALA A 194 54.97 64.49 60.74
CA ALA A 194 55.56 63.98 61.96
C ALA A 194 55.72 62.45 61.93
N SER A 195 54.75 61.72 61.40
CA SER A 195 54.82 60.26 61.26
C SER A 195 53.81 59.74 60.24
N SER A 196 54.28 58.94 59.28
CA SER A 196 53.42 58.21 58.33
C SER A 196 52.49 57.22 59.05
N ALA A 197 52.95 56.62 60.16
CA ALA A 197 52.13 55.72 60.96
C ALA A 197 50.98 56.44 61.69
N ALA A 198 51.25 57.65 62.18
CA ALA A 198 50.21 58.48 62.79
C ALA A 198 49.23 59.03 61.75
N GLU A 199 49.64 59.22 60.48
CA GLU A 199 48.75 59.59 59.39
C GLU A 199 47.69 58.51 59.09
N GLY A 200 48.10 57.24 58.98
CA GLY A 200 47.19 56.12 58.74
C GLY A 200 46.16 55.98 59.87
N LEU A 201 46.60 56.10 61.11
CA LEU A 201 45.72 56.07 62.29
C LEU A 201 44.79 57.29 62.37
N CYS A 202 45.25 58.48 61.95
CA CYS A 202 44.42 59.67 61.84
C CYS A 202 43.30 59.49 60.80
N LYS A 203 43.64 59.00 59.60
CA LYS A 203 42.66 58.68 58.53
C LYS A 203 41.65 57.62 58.99
N TRP A 204 42.08 56.63 59.76
CA TRP A 204 41.20 55.60 60.32
C TRP A 204 40.24 56.11 61.39
N ILE A 205 40.67 57.01 62.27
CA ILE A 205 39.77 57.64 63.24
C ILE A 205 38.70 58.47 62.52
N LEU A 206 39.09 59.23 61.48
CA LEU A 206 38.16 60.00 60.65
C LEU A 206 37.17 59.11 59.90
N ALA A 207 37.64 58.02 59.30
CA ALA A 207 36.80 57.06 58.59
C ALA A 207 35.84 56.31 59.53
N MET A 208 36.28 55.96 60.74
CA MET A 208 35.42 55.36 61.77
C MET A 208 34.32 56.31 62.26
N GLU A 209 34.59 57.60 62.28
CA GLU A 209 33.63 58.65 62.61
C GLU A 209 32.55 58.84 61.54
N GLN A 210 32.97 58.88 60.28
CA GLN A 210 32.06 58.88 59.15
C GLN A 210 31.22 57.59 59.09
N TYR A 211 31.85 56.44 59.35
CA TYR A 211 31.16 55.14 59.42
C TYR A 211 30.13 55.08 60.55
N ASP A 212 30.41 55.59 61.75
CA ASP A 212 29.42 55.66 62.86
C ASP A 212 28.19 56.50 62.51
N ARG A 213 28.36 57.63 61.79
CA ARG A 213 27.24 58.46 61.33
C ARG A 213 26.34 57.70 60.37
N VAL A 214 26.96 57.09 59.36
CA VAL A 214 26.26 56.32 58.34
C VAL A 214 25.63 55.06 58.94
N ALA A 215 26.34 54.35 59.83
CA ALA A 215 25.84 53.14 60.49
C ALA A 215 24.58 53.41 61.33
N LYS A 216 24.45 54.59 61.96
CA LYS A 216 23.23 54.97 62.70
C LYS A 216 22.03 55.23 61.79
N ILE A 217 22.25 55.73 60.58
CA ILE A 217 21.20 55.94 59.56
C ILE A 217 20.82 54.61 58.91
N VAL A 218 21.81 53.75 58.66
CA VAL A 218 21.65 52.46 58.00
C VAL A 218 21.08 51.38 58.93
N ALA A 219 21.33 51.45 60.25
CA ALA A 219 20.82 50.48 61.22
C ALA A 219 19.29 50.25 61.18
N PRO A 220 18.43 51.29 61.22
CA PRO A 220 16.99 51.09 61.09
C PRO A 220 16.58 50.61 59.70
N LYS A 221 17.31 51.01 58.65
CA LYS A 221 17.04 50.54 57.27
C LYS A 221 17.39 49.05 57.11
N ARG A 222 18.45 48.56 57.75
CA ARG A 222 18.83 47.13 57.77
C ARG A 222 17.80 46.25 58.48
N ILE A 223 17.17 46.75 59.55
CA ILE A 223 16.10 46.02 60.24
C ILE A 223 14.87 45.91 59.33
N LYS A 224 14.45 47.03 58.73
CA LYS A 224 13.33 47.04 57.77
C LYS A 224 13.60 46.19 56.54
N LEU A 225 14.85 46.18 56.05
CA LEU A 225 15.28 45.34 54.95
C LEU A 225 15.19 43.86 55.32
N ALA A 226 15.67 43.48 56.50
CA ALA A 226 15.57 42.10 56.98
C ALA A 226 14.11 41.62 57.17
N GLU A 227 13.22 42.50 57.63
CA GLU A 227 11.77 42.22 57.73
C GLU A 227 11.13 42.03 56.34
N ALA A 228 11.42 42.93 55.40
CA ALA A 228 10.92 42.84 54.02
C ALA A 228 11.48 41.62 53.27
N GLU A 229 12.76 41.29 53.47
CA GLU A 229 13.39 40.09 52.92
C GLU A 229 12.80 38.81 53.49
N ALA A 230 12.52 38.77 54.81
CA ALA A 230 11.85 37.63 55.43
C ALA A 230 10.43 37.42 54.85
N GLU A 231 9.64 38.49 54.75
CA GLU A 231 8.31 38.43 54.15
C GLU A 231 8.37 38.02 52.67
N LEU A 232 9.37 38.52 51.92
CA LEU A 232 9.59 38.13 50.53
C LEU A 232 9.92 36.65 50.39
N THR A 233 10.77 36.10 51.27
CA THR A 233 11.13 34.67 51.24
C THR A 233 9.93 33.76 51.51
N GLU A 234 9.03 34.15 52.41
CA GLU A 234 7.79 33.41 52.68
C GLU A 234 6.85 33.45 51.47
N ASN A 235 6.63 34.63 50.88
CA ASN A 235 5.77 34.77 49.70
C ASN A 235 6.34 34.06 48.47
N MET A 236 7.67 34.08 48.26
CA MET A 236 8.33 33.30 47.22
C MET A 236 8.16 31.78 47.42
N ALA A 237 8.21 31.31 48.67
CA ALA A 237 7.96 29.90 48.97
C ALA A 237 6.51 29.49 48.71
N CYS A 238 5.54 30.37 48.99
CA CYS A 238 4.14 30.15 48.67
C CYS A 238 3.89 30.14 47.16
N LEU A 239 4.42 31.14 46.45
CA LEU A 239 4.33 31.25 45.00
C LEU A 239 4.94 30.02 44.31
N LYS A 240 6.08 29.52 44.81
CA LYS A 240 6.70 28.32 44.25
C LYS A 240 5.78 27.10 44.38
N LYS A 241 5.07 26.93 45.50
CA LYS A 241 4.11 25.83 45.67
C LYS A 241 2.94 25.94 44.70
N THR A 242 2.43 27.14 44.47
CA THR A 242 1.31 27.36 43.53
C THR A 242 1.76 27.22 42.08
N GLN A 243 2.98 27.65 41.73
CA GLN A 243 3.64 27.39 40.44
C GLN A 243 3.87 25.89 40.19
N ASP A 244 4.37 25.14 41.18
CA ASP A 244 4.59 23.70 41.09
C ASP A 244 3.24 22.95 40.87
N ALA A 245 2.19 23.37 41.57
CA ALA A 245 0.84 22.81 41.39
C ALA A 245 0.24 23.13 40.01
N LEU A 246 0.45 24.34 39.50
CA LEU A 246 0.06 24.71 38.14
C LEU A 246 0.80 23.86 37.10
N ALA A 247 2.12 23.68 37.27
CA ALA A 247 2.94 22.88 36.37
C ALA A 247 2.48 21.40 36.31
N GLU A 248 2.07 20.82 37.45
CA GLU A 248 1.53 19.46 37.50
C GLU A 248 0.23 19.33 36.70
N VAL A 249 -0.67 20.30 36.84
CA VAL A 249 -1.98 20.29 36.17
C VAL A 249 -1.83 20.60 34.67
N GLU A 250 -0.93 21.52 34.29
CA GLU A 250 -0.57 21.78 32.89
C GLU A 250 0.04 20.54 32.22
N ALA A 251 0.92 19.81 32.91
CA ALA A 251 1.49 18.56 32.39
C ALA A 251 0.41 17.47 32.19
N LYS A 252 -0.58 17.39 33.09
CA LYS A 252 -1.74 16.50 32.91
C LYS A 252 -2.57 16.90 31.70
N LEU A 253 -2.85 18.19 31.52
CA LEU A 253 -3.59 18.70 30.36
C LEU A 253 -2.84 18.41 29.05
N GLU A 254 -1.53 18.63 29.01
CA GLU A 254 -0.70 18.32 27.83
C GLU A 254 -0.73 16.82 27.49
N ASN A 255 -0.65 15.95 28.50
CA ASN A 255 -0.76 14.51 28.29
C ASN A 255 -2.14 14.12 27.73
N LEU A 256 -3.23 14.68 28.27
CA LEU A 256 -4.58 14.45 27.75
C LEU A 256 -4.73 14.96 26.31
N GLN A 257 -4.18 16.14 25.98
CA GLN A 257 -4.17 16.67 24.61
C GLN A 257 -3.39 15.77 23.65
N ASN A 258 -2.25 15.22 24.08
CA ASN A 258 -1.48 14.27 23.29
C ASN A 258 -2.24 12.95 23.08
N GLN A 259 -2.91 12.44 24.11
CA GLN A 259 -3.79 11.28 24.01
C GLN A 259 -4.95 11.53 23.04
N LEU A 260 -5.58 12.71 23.11
CA LEU A 260 -6.67 13.08 22.21
C LEU A 260 -6.21 13.11 20.75
N LYS A 261 -5.04 13.70 20.50
CA LYS A 261 -4.46 13.71 19.16
C LYS A 261 -4.20 12.28 18.66
N SER A 262 -3.71 11.39 19.52
CA SER A 262 -3.49 9.98 19.20
C SER A 262 -4.80 9.26 18.87
N THR A 263 -5.81 9.36 19.75
CA THR A 263 -7.13 8.74 19.57
C THR A 263 -7.86 9.30 18.34
N GLN A 264 -7.73 10.59 18.05
CA GLN A 264 -8.34 11.22 16.87
C GLN A 264 -7.68 10.75 15.57
N ASN A 265 -6.36 10.56 15.57
CA ASN A 265 -5.66 9.95 14.43
C ASN A 265 -6.09 8.49 14.22
N GLU A 266 -6.24 7.72 15.30
CA GLU A 266 -6.69 6.33 15.24
C GLU A 266 -8.13 6.23 14.71
N LYS A 267 -9.04 7.04 15.26
CA LYS A 267 -10.42 7.16 14.78
C LYS A 267 -10.44 7.47 13.28
N LYS A 268 -9.67 8.47 12.85
CA LYS A 268 -9.61 8.85 11.43
C LYS A 268 -9.08 7.70 10.56
N ARG A 269 -8.06 6.98 11.02
CA ARG A 269 -7.54 5.79 10.31
C ARG A 269 -8.64 4.74 10.14
N LEU A 270 -9.38 4.43 11.20
CA LEU A 270 -10.50 3.49 11.16
C LEU A 270 -11.64 3.97 10.25
N GLU A 271 -11.99 5.27 10.27
CA GLU A 271 -12.97 5.88 9.35
C GLU A 271 -12.54 5.71 7.89
N ASP A 272 -11.28 6.00 7.58
CA ASP A 272 -10.70 5.86 6.25
C ASP A 272 -10.68 4.38 5.81
N GLU A 273 -10.31 3.45 6.70
CA GLU A 273 -10.32 2.01 6.43
C GLU A 273 -11.73 1.47 6.15
N VAL A 274 -12.72 1.84 6.98
CA VAL A 274 -14.14 1.47 6.80
C VAL A 274 -14.69 2.04 5.50
N SER A 275 -14.46 3.31 5.22
CA SER A 275 -14.93 3.98 4.00
C SER A 275 -14.34 3.35 2.72
N ASN A 276 -13.03 3.09 2.74
CA ASN A 276 -12.33 2.44 1.63
C ASN A 276 -12.81 1.00 1.43
N CYS A 277 -13.00 0.25 2.51
CA CYS A 277 -13.51 -1.12 2.46
C CYS A 277 -14.93 -1.17 1.91
N ALA A 278 -15.84 -0.32 2.42
CA ALA A 278 -17.21 -0.21 1.94
C ALA A 278 -17.29 0.15 0.44
N THR A 279 -16.49 1.13 0.00
CA THR A 279 -16.44 1.53 -1.42
C THR A 279 -15.92 0.39 -2.31
N LYS A 280 -14.87 -0.31 -1.88
CA LYS A 280 -14.33 -1.47 -2.63
C LYS A 280 -15.34 -2.60 -2.69
N LEU A 281 -16.02 -2.88 -1.58
CA LEU A 281 -17.02 -3.94 -1.47
C LEU A 281 -18.23 -3.66 -2.35
N GLU A 282 -18.74 -2.42 -2.37
CA GLU A 282 -19.84 -2.02 -3.24
C GLU A 282 -19.50 -2.25 -4.72
N ARG A 283 -18.32 -1.82 -5.14
CA ARG A 283 -17.83 -1.98 -6.52
C ARG A 283 -17.65 -3.46 -6.88
N ALA A 284 -17.06 -4.25 -5.98
CA ALA A 284 -16.83 -5.66 -6.21
C ALA A 284 -18.14 -6.46 -6.25
N THR A 285 -19.10 -6.15 -5.37
CA THR A 285 -20.43 -6.78 -5.36
C THR A 285 -21.20 -6.49 -6.64
N LYS A 286 -21.18 -5.24 -7.13
CA LYS A 286 -21.77 -4.88 -8.43
C LYS A 286 -21.13 -5.65 -9.58
N LEU A 287 -19.80 -5.80 -9.58
CA LEU A 287 -19.08 -6.53 -10.61
C LEU A 287 -19.45 -8.02 -10.61
N ILE A 288 -19.46 -8.66 -9.44
CA ILE A 288 -19.82 -10.08 -9.30
C ILE A 288 -21.30 -10.31 -9.66
N GLY A 289 -22.19 -9.41 -9.22
CA GLY A 289 -23.60 -9.45 -9.59
C GLY A 289 -23.81 -9.36 -11.10
N GLY A 290 -23.09 -8.46 -11.78
CA GLY A 290 -23.13 -8.32 -13.23
C GLY A 290 -22.56 -9.53 -13.99
N LEU A 291 -21.60 -10.25 -13.39
CA LEU A 291 -20.99 -11.46 -13.95
C LEU A 291 -21.72 -12.74 -13.57
N GLY A 292 -22.78 -12.69 -12.76
CA GLY A 292 -23.54 -13.88 -12.34
C GLY A 292 -24.13 -14.66 -13.53
N GLY A 293 -24.76 -13.96 -14.49
CA GLY A 293 -25.29 -14.61 -15.70
C GLY A 293 -24.20 -15.16 -16.63
N GLU A 294 -23.00 -14.56 -16.62
CA GLU A 294 -21.84 -15.07 -17.33
C GLU A 294 -21.33 -16.37 -16.70
N LYS A 295 -21.27 -16.42 -15.37
CA LYS A 295 -20.89 -17.61 -14.59
C LYS A 295 -21.79 -18.79 -14.94
N ASP A 296 -23.10 -18.61 -14.95
CA ASP A 296 -24.04 -19.69 -15.26
C ASP A 296 -23.87 -20.18 -16.70
N ARG A 297 -23.62 -19.27 -17.64
CA ARG A 297 -23.38 -19.62 -19.04
C ARG A 297 -22.07 -20.39 -19.23
N TRP A 298 -20.98 -19.94 -18.62
CA TRP A 298 -19.69 -20.64 -18.66
C TRP A 298 -19.78 -22.01 -18.02
N ARG A 299 -20.54 -22.14 -16.92
CA ARG A 299 -20.80 -23.41 -16.27
C ARG A 299 -21.54 -24.37 -17.21
N GLN A 300 -22.64 -23.93 -17.81
CA GLN A 300 -23.39 -24.74 -18.77
C GLN A 300 -22.54 -25.13 -19.98
N ALA A 301 -21.73 -24.21 -20.50
CA ALA A 301 -20.82 -24.48 -21.60
C ALA A 301 -19.74 -25.50 -21.21
N ALA A 302 -19.14 -25.36 -20.02
CA ALA A 302 -18.15 -26.30 -19.52
C ALA A 302 -18.75 -27.71 -19.32
N GLU A 303 -19.93 -27.81 -18.70
CA GLU A 303 -20.65 -29.08 -18.51
C GLU A 303 -21.05 -29.73 -19.84
N TYR A 304 -21.48 -28.92 -20.81
CA TYR A 304 -21.80 -29.40 -22.16
C TYR A 304 -20.56 -29.93 -22.89
N LEU A 305 -19.45 -29.19 -22.83
CA LEU A 305 -18.18 -29.61 -23.42
C LEU A 305 -17.70 -30.89 -22.71
N GLU A 306 -17.66 -30.95 -21.38
CA GLU A 306 -17.22 -32.15 -20.66
C GLU A 306 -17.95 -33.43 -21.15
N LYS A 307 -19.29 -33.36 -21.33
CA LYS A 307 -20.06 -34.46 -21.92
C LYS A 307 -19.66 -34.79 -23.35
N LEU A 308 -19.45 -33.79 -24.20
CA LEU A 308 -19.00 -34.00 -25.59
C LEU A 308 -17.60 -34.66 -25.62
N TYR A 309 -16.72 -34.28 -24.71
CA TYR A 309 -15.38 -34.86 -24.60
C TYR A 309 -15.42 -36.34 -24.26
N ASP A 310 -16.25 -36.71 -23.29
CA ASP A 310 -16.40 -38.10 -22.87
C ASP A 310 -16.94 -38.97 -24.03
N ASN A 311 -17.84 -38.44 -24.85
CA ASN A 311 -18.41 -39.16 -25.99
C ASN A 311 -17.56 -39.10 -27.27
N LEU A 312 -16.56 -38.22 -27.34
CA LEU A 312 -15.81 -37.92 -28.57
C LEU A 312 -15.21 -39.15 -29.24
N ILE A 313 -14.65 -40.07 -28.44
CA ILE A 313 -13.98 -41.27 -28.96
C ILE A 313 -14.97 -42.17 -29.71
N GLY A 314 -16.14 -42.41 -29.11
CA GLY A 314 -17.18 -43.22 -29.71
C GLY A 314 -17.80 -42.55 -30.93
N ASP A 315 -18.08 -41.25 -30.84
CA ASP A 315 -18.70 -40.49 -31.93
C ASP A 315 -17.79 -40.42 -33.17
N VAL A 316 -16.49 -40.22 -32.98
CA VAL A 316 -15.51 -40.23 -34.09
C VAL A 316 -15.36 -41.63 -34.69
N LEU A 317 -15.39 -42.68 -33.85
CA LEU A 317 -15.32 -44.07 -34.32
C LEU A 317 -16.51 -44.43 -35.22
N ILE A 318 -17.72 -44.11 -34.77
CA ILE A 318 -18.95 -44.33 -35.54
C ILE A 318 -18.93 -43.49 -36.82
N SER A 319 -18.55 -42.22 -36.73
CA SER A 319 -18.44 -41.33 -37.90
C SER A 319 -17.45 -41.84 -38.95
N ALA A 320 -16.29 -42.36 -38.53
CA ALA A 320 -15.31 -42.97 -39.41
C ALA A 320 -15.88 -44.24 -40.09
N GLY A 321 -16.63 -45.05 -39.36
CA GLY A 321 -17.34 -46.21 -39.90
C GLY A 321 -18.38 -45.81 -40.95
N ILE A 322 -19.13 -44.73 -40.72
CA ILE A 322 -20.14 -44.23 -41.66
C ILE A 322 -19.48 -43.80 -42.98
N ILE A 323 -18.44 -42.98 -42.92
CA ILE A 323 -17.73 -42.49 -44.11
C ILE A 323 -17.06 -43.64 -44.88
N ALA A 324 -16.51 -44.63 -44.17
CA ALA A 324 -15.79 -45.74 -44.79
C ALA A 324 -16.70 -46.77 -45.45
N TYR A 325 -17.85 -47.09 -44.83
CA TYR A 325 -18.66 -48.25 -45.21
C TYR A 325 -20.11 -47.92 -45.55
N LEU A 326 -20.71 -46.90 -44.94
CA LEU A 326 -22.16 -46.70 -45.00
C LEU A 326 -22.62 -45.71 -46.09
N GLY A 327 -21.70 -45.01 -46.76
CA GLY A 327 -22.00 -44.07 -47.83
C GLY A 327 -22.96 -44.62 -48.92
N PRO A 328 -22.73 -45.83 -49.47
CA PRO A 328 -23.58 -46.38 -50.53
C PRO A 328 -24.98 -46.86 -50.08
N PHE A 329 -25.22 -46.98 -48.77
CA PHE A 329 -26.45 -47.57 -48.25
C PHE A 329 -27.55 -46.53 -47.99
N THR A 330 -28.81 -46.97 -47.89
CA THR A 330 -29.98 -46.12 -47.61
C THR A 330 -30.00 -45.62 -46.15
N SER A 331 -30.65 -44.48 -45.89
CA SER A 331 -30.73 -43.89 -44.54
C SER A 331 -31.19 -44.89 -43.47
N THR A 332 -32.24 -45.66 -43.78
CA THR A 332 -32.82 -46.65 -42.86
C THR A 332 -31.82 -47.74 -42.46
N TYR A 333 -31.05 -48.25 -43.42
CA TYR A 333 -30.02 -49.25 -43.14
C TYR A 333 -28.85 -48.64 -42.36
N ARG A 334 -28.47 -47.39 -42.65
CA ARG A 334 -27.44 -46.69 -41.87
C ARG A 334 -27.87 -46.54 -40.41
N GLU A 335 -29.11 -46.13 -40.15
CA GLU A 335 -29.66 -45.98 -38.79
C GLU A 335 -29.64 -47.30 -38.01
N GLU A 336 -29.98 -48.42 -38.65
CA GLU A 336 -29.89 -49.76 -38.06
C GLU A 336 -28.43 -50.13 -37.71
N CYS A 337 -27.49 -49.92 -38.64
CA CYS A 337 -26.07 -50.17 -38.39
C CYS A 337 -25.52 -49.28 -37.26
N ILE A 338 -25.84 -47.98 -37.25
CA ILE A 338 -25.41 -47.02 -36.23
C ILE A 338 -25.93 -47.46 -34.85
N SER A 339 -27.21 -47.84 -34.77
CA SER A 339 -27.81 -48.32 -33.51
C SER A 339 -27.08 -49.56 -32.98
N ASN A 340 -26.79 -50.53 -33.84
CA ASN A 340 -26.02 -51.71 -33.49
C ASN A 340 -24.58 -51.38 -33.07
N TRP A 341 -23.94 -50.43 -33.75
CA TRP A 341 -22.58 -49.98 -33.42
C TRP A 341 -22.52 -49.25 -32.07
N ILE A 342 -23.51 -48.42 -31.74
CA ILE A 342 -23.62 -47.78 -30.42
C ILE A 342 -23.73 -48.83 -29.32
N ILE A 343 -24.57 -49.86 -29.52
CA ILE A 343 -24.71 -50.97 -28.56
C ILE A 343 -23.37 -51.69 -28.35
N GLN A 344 -22.64 -51.98 -29.43
CA GLN A 344 -21.32 -52.63 -29.34
C GLN A 344 -20.28 -51.73 -28.67
N CYS A 345 -20.27 -50.42 -28.96
CA CYS A 345 -19.38 -49.47 -28.30
C CYS A 345 -19.60 -49.47 -26.78
N LYS A 346 -20.87 -49.43 -26.35
CA LYS A 346 -21.22 -49.52 -24.92
C LYS A 346 -20.75 -50.82 -24.27
N GLN A 347 -20.90 -51.95 -24.94
CA GLN A 347 -20.40 -53.25 -24.43
C GLN A 347 -18.88 -53.26 -24.23
N GLN A 348 -18.15 -52.46 -25.01
CA GLN A 348 -16.69 -52.31 -24.93
C GLN A 348 -16.25 -51.14 -24.02
N ASN A 349 -17.17 -50.55 -23.24
CA ASN A 349 -16.92 -49.36 -22.41
C ASN A 349 -16.45 -48.13 -23.22
N ILE A 350 -16.94 -47.97 -24.44
CA ILE A 350 -16.75 -46.76 -25.25
C ILE A 350 -18.05 -45.96 -25.20
N THR A 351 -17.96 -44.75 -24.68
CA THR A 351 -19.05 -43.77 -24.57
C THR A 351 -19.32 -43.10 -25.92
N CYS A 352 -20.60 -42.95 -26.26
CA CYS A 352 -21.09 -42.33 -27.49
C CYS A 352 -22.29 -41.43 -27.16
N SER A 353 -22.55 -40.46 -28.02
CA SER A 353 -23.72 -39.58 -27.90
C SER A 353 -25.02 -40.32 -28.23
N GLU A 354 -26.08 -39.99 -27.47
CA GLU A 354 -27.42 -40.55 -27.64
C GLU A 354 -28.46 -39.42 -27.70
N PRO A 355 -29.07 -39.14 -28.86
CA PRO A 355 -28.85 -39.78 -30.17
C PRO A 355 -27.51 -39.37 -30.82
N PHE A 356 -26.92 -40.28 -31.60
CA PHE A 356 -25.75 -39.97 -32.43
C PHE A 356 -26.16 -39.13 -33.65
N SER A 357 -25.34 -38.14 -34.01
CA SER A 357 -25.52 -37.34 -35.22
C SER A 357 -24.19 -37.13 -35.94
N LEU A 358 -24.10 -37.58 -37.19
CA LEU A 358 -22.92 -37.40 -38.04
C LEU A 358 -22.64 -35.90 -38.28
N THR A 359 -23.70 -35.15 -38.57
CA THR A 359 -23.64 -33.71 -38.77
C THR A 359 -23.11 -32.97 -37.54
N GLN A 360 -23.47 -33.38 -36.32
CA GLN A 360 -22.92 -32.75 -35.10
C GLN A 360 -21.45 -33.11 -34.86
N CYS A 361 -21.01 -34.31 -35.25
CA CYS A 361 -19.64 -34.77 -35.03
C CYS A 361 -18.64 -34.21 -36.05
N LEU A 362 -18.99 -34.18 -37.34
CA LEU A 362 -18.09 -33.83 -38.45
C LEU A 362 -18.60 -32.68 -39.34
N GLY A 363 -19.84 -32.24 -39.14
CA GLY A 363 -20.42 -31.14 -39.90
C GLY A 363 -19.95 -29.79 -39.38
N ASP A 364 -19.50 -28.94 -40.30
CA ASP A 364 -19.23 -27.53 -40.03
C ASP A 364 -20.50 -26.72 -40.37
N PRO A 365 -21.15 -26.07 -39.39
CA PRO A 365 -22.38 -25.33 -39.61
C PRO A 365 -22.25 -24.25 -40.70
N VAL A 366 -21.09 -23.61 -40.81
CA VAL A 366 -20.85 -22.55 -41.80
C VAL A 366 -20.78 -23.16 -43.21
N LYS A 367 -20.08 -24.27 -43.37
CA LYS A 367 -20.01 -24.98 -44.66
C LYS A 367 -21.36 -25.55 -45.07
N ILE A 368 -22.13 -26.10 -44.13
CA ILE A 368 -23.48 -26.61 -44.41
C ILE A 368 -24.40 -25.49 -44.88
N GLN A 369 -24.33 -24.31 -44.24
CA GLN A 369 -25.08 -23.14 -44.72
C GLN A 369 -24.65 -22.73 -46.13
N GLN A 370 -23.34 -22.75 -46.43
CA GLN A 370 -22.85 -22.47 -47.77
C GLN A 370 -23.37 -23.50 -48.79
N TRP A 371 -23.32 -24.79 -48.47
CA TRP A 371 -23.87 -25.83 -49.36
C TRP A 371 -25.36 -25.64 -49.64
N ASN A 372 -26.13 -25.21 -48.64
CA ASN A 372 -27.55 -24.88 -48.84
C ASN A 372 -27.75 -23.68 -49.78
N ILE A 373 -26.87 -22.69 -49.73
CA ILE A 373 -26.87 -21.55 -50.66
C ILE A 373 -26.52 -22.03 -52.08
N ASP A 374 -25.59 -22.97 -52.19
CA ASP A 374 -25.15 -23.58 -53.46
C ASP A 374 -26.20 -24.56 -54.05
N GLY A 375 -27.31 -24.79 -53.35
CA GLY A 375 -28.45 -25.58 -53.84
C GLY A 375 -28.55 -26.99 -53.28
N LEU A 376 -27.79 -27.33 -52.23
CA LEU A 376 -28.01 -28.55 -51.47
C LEU A 376 -29.36 -28.46 -50.71
N PRO A 377 -30.19 -29.52 -50.75
CA PRO A 377 -31.37 -29.61 -49.90
C PRO A 377 -31.03 -29.59 -48.40
N ARG A 378 -31.94 -29.02 -47.59
CA ARG A 378 -31.78 -28.87 -46.13
C ARG A 378 -32.19 -30.10 -45.31
N ASP A 379 -32.54 -31.21 -45.95
CA ASP A 379 -32.92 -32.44 -45.24
C ASP A 379 -31.68 -33.16 -44.68
N ALA A 380 -31.88 -33.93 -43.62
CA ALA A 380 -30.81 -34.64 -42.93
C ALA A 380 -30.06 -35.62 -43.85
N PHE A 381 -30.75 -36.25 -44.80
CA PHE A 381 -30.14 -37.21 -45.72
C PHE A 381 -29.16 -36.52 -46.67
N SER A 382 -29.55 -35.39 -47.27
CA SER A 382 -28.72 -34.57 -48.14
C SER A 382 -27.52 -33.97 -47.40
N ILE A 383 -27.73 -33.52 -46.16
CA ILE A 383 -26.65 -32.98 -45.31
C ILE A 383 -25.67 -34.09 -44.90
N ASP A 384 -26.14 -35.26 -44.46
CA ASP A 384 -25.24 -36.35 -44.07
C ASP A 384 -24.43 -36.86 -45.27
N ASN A 385 -25.05 -36.97 -46.45
CA ASN A 385 -24.34 -37.33 -47.67
C ASN A 385 -23.28 -36.28 -48.05
N SER A 386 -23.57 -34.99 -47.92
CA SER A 386 -22.59 -33.93 -48.21
C SER A 386 -21.43 -33.93 -47.21
N VAL A 387 -21.69 -34.21 -45.93
CA VAL A 387 -20.64 -34.41 -44.91
C VAL A 387 -19.77 -35.63 -45.25
N ILE A 388 -20.35 -36.74 -45.72
CA ILE A 388 -19.59 -37.91 -46.19
C ILE A 388 -18.72 -37.53 -47.40
N VAL A 389 -19.29 -36.86 -48.41
CA VAL A 389 -18.58 -36.41 -49.61
C VAL A 389 -17.41 -35.49 -49.25
N ALA A 390 -17.61 -34.53 -48.34
CA ALA A 390 -16.59 -33.57 -47.93
C ALA A 390 -15.42 -34.21 -47.16
N ASN A 391 -15.68 -35.31 -46.44
CA ASN A 391 -14.67 -36.00 -45.62
C ASN A 391 -14.16 -37.31 -46.25
N ALA A 392 -14.65 -37.68 -47.44
CA ALA A 392 -14.24 -38.88 -48.14
C ALA A 392 -12.78 -38.78 -48.62
N ARG A 393 -12.02 -39.86 -48.41
CA ARG A 393 -10.63 -39.93 -48.92
C ARG A 393 -10.55 -40.25 -50.40
N ARG A 394 -11.50 -41.04 -50.90
CA ARG A 394 -11.63 -41.40 -52.32
C ARG A 394 -12.56 -40.42 -53.01
N TRP A 395 -12.47 -40.33 -54.33
CA TRP A 395 -13.40 -39.53 -55.13
C TRP A 395 -14.81 -40.13 -55.03
N PRO A 396 -15.80 -39.39 -54.48
CA PRO A 396 -17.14 -39.94 -54.29
C PRO A 396 -17.87 -40.16 -55.62
N LEU A 397 -18.49 -41.34 -55.73
CA LEU A 397 -19.49 -41.65 -56.75
C LEU A 397 -20.87 -41.27 -56.19
N MET A 398 -21.56 -40.36 -56.85
CA MET A 398 -22.91 -39.92 -56.47
C MET A 398 -23.93 -40.50 -57.44
N ILE A 399 -24.85 -41.29 -56.91
CA ILE A 399 -26.00 -41.81 -57.64
C ILE A 399 -27.13 -40.81 -57.45
N ASP A 400 -27.40 -40.00 -58.47
CA ASP A 400 -28.28 -38.82 -58.38
C ASP A 400 -29.27 -38.76 -59.55
N PRO A 401 -30.35 -39.56 -59.52
CA PRO A 401 -31.35 -39.58 -60.59
C PRO A 401 -32.09 -38.23 -60.74
N GLN A 402 -32.07 -37.37 -59.72
CA GLN A 402 -32.77 -36.09 -59.71
C GLN A 402 -31.87 -34.91 -60.13
N GLY A 403 -30.57 -35.14 -60.30
CA GLY A 403 -29.58 -34.13 -60.67
C GLY A 403 -29.38 -33.03 -59.61
N GLN A 404 -29.76 -33.27 -58.35
CA GLN A 404 -29.63 -32.30 -57.26
C GLN A 404 -28.17 -32.11 -56.82
N ALA A 405 -27.45 -33.22 -56.60
CA ALA A 405 -26.03 -33.19 -56.27
C ALA A 405 -25.21 -32.61 -57.42
N ASN A 406 -25.59 -32.91 -58.67
CA ASN A 406 -24.95 -32.34 -59.85
C ASN A 406 -25.03 -30.80 -59.87
N LYS A 407 -26.22 -30.24 -59.65
CA LYS A 407 -26.42 -28.79 -59.56
C LYS A 407 -25.64 -28.18 -58.39
N TRP A 408 -25.68 -28.83 -57.23
CA TRP A 408 -24.96 -28.39 -56.04
C TRP A 408 -23.45 -28.28 -56.29
N ILE A 409 -22.80 -29.32 -56.82
CA ILE A 409 -21.35 -29.31 -57.08
C ILE A 409 -20.96 -28.25 -58.13
N LYS A 410 -21.77 -28.10 -59.20
CA LYS A 410 -21.52 -27.07 -60.22
C LYS A 410 -21.59 -25.66 -59.64
N ASN A 411 -22.55 -25.39 -58.76
CA ASN A 411 -22.69 -24.10 -58.11
C ASN A 411 -21.58 -23.85 -57.09
N MET A 412 -21.25 -24.86 -56.27
CA MET A 412 -20.21 -24.76 -55.23
C MET A 412 -18.82 -24.46 -55.81
N GLU A 413 -18.47 -25.03 -56.96
CA GLU A 413 -17.16 -24.85 -57.61
C GLU A 413 -17.20 -23.86 -58.78
N LYS A 414 -18.29 -23.09 -58.92
CA LYS A 414 -18.52 -22.19 -60.06
C LYS A 414 -17.43 -21.13 -60.20
N ASP A 415 -17.06 -20.50 -59.09
CA ASP A 415 -16.05 -19.43 -59.07
C ASP A 415 -14.63 -19.96 -59.33
N THR A 416 -14.41 -21.27 -59.12
CA THR A 416 -13.13 -21.95 -59.40
C THR A 416 -13.02 -22.40 -60.85
N GLY A 417 -14.11 -22.30 -61.63
CA GLY A 417 -14.12 -22.65 -63.06
C GLY A 417 -14.21 -24.16 -63.32
N ILE A 418 -15.07 -24.87 -62.59
CA ILE A 418 -15.28 -26.32 -62.76
C ILE A 418 -15.50 -26.71 -64.23
N THR A 419 -14.75 -27.70 -64.70
CA THR A 419 -14.89 -28.26 -66.06
C THR A 419 -15.76 -29.51 -66.00
N VAL A 420 -16.81 -29.54 -66.80
CA VAL A 420 -17.73 -30.69 -66.91
C VAL A 420 -17.33 -31.52 -68.12
N VAL A 421 -17.12 -32.81 -67.93
CA VAL A 421 -16.69 -33.74 -68.99
C VAL A 421 -17.50 -35.04 -68.92
N LYS A 422 -17.60 -35.73 -70.06
CA LYS A 422 -18.18 -37.07 -70.19
C LYS A 422 -17.16 -38.03 -70.79
N LEU A 423 -17.26 -39.32 -70.46
CA LEU A 423 -16.39 -40.35 -71.02
C LEU A 423 -16.51 -40.49 -72.55
N THR A 424 -17.65 -40.06 -73.11
CA THR A 424 -17.92 -40.09 -74.55
C THR A 424 -17.30 -38.91 -75.33
N ASP A 425 -16.74 -37.93 -74.65
CA ASP A 425 -16.23 -36.72 -75.29
C ASP A 425 -14.87 -36.99 -75.95
N ASN A 426 -14.71 -36.61 -77.22
CA ASN A 426 -13.44 -36.80 -77.95
C ASN A 426 -12.25 -36.05 -77.30
N ASP A 427 -12.54 -34.98 -76.56
CA ASP A 427 -11.54 -34.14 -75.86
C ASP A 427 -11.40 -34.50 -74.36
N PHE A 428 -11.99 -35.62 -73.91
CA PHE A 428 -12.01 -36.03 -72.50
C PHE A 428 -10.62 -36.04 -71.85
N ILE A 429 -9.66 -36.77 -72.44
CA ILE A 429 -8.28 -36.89 -71.93
C ILE A 429 -7.58 -35.53 -71.91
N ARG A 430 -7.76 -34.70 -72.94
CA ARG A 430 -7.15 -33.36 -73.00
C ARG A 430 -7.66 -32.44 -71.89
N ASN A 431 -8.98 -32.46 -71.65
CA ASN A 431 -9.58 -31.68 -70.57
C ASN A 431 -9.13 -32.19 -69.19
N LEU A 432 -8.98 -33.52 -69.05
CA LEU A 432 -8.46 -34.18 -67.85
C LEU A 432 -7.02 -33.73 -67.53
N GLU A 433 -6.13 -33.77 -68.53
CA GLU A 433 -4.74 -33.34 -68.41
C GLU A 433 -4.64 -31.85 -68.05
N ASN A 434 -5.43 -31.00 -68.70
CA ASN A 434 -5.49 -29.57 -68.37
C ASN A 434 -5.96 -29.35 -66.93
N GLY A 435 -7.00 -30.05 -66.49
CA GLY A 435 -7.49 -29.93 -65.11
C GLY A 435 -6.45 -30.36 -64.09
N ILE A 436 -5.68 -31.41 -64.38
CA ILE A 436 -4.57 -31.85 -63.54
C ILE A 436 -3.43 -30.81 -63.52
N GLN A 437 -3.06 -30.27 -64.67
CA GLN A 437 -1.95 -29.32 -64.81
C GLN A 437 -2.25 -27.98 -64.13
N PHE A 438 -3.48 -27.47 -64.27
CA PHE A 438 -3.89 -26.17 -63.75
C PHE A 438 -4.65 -26.24 -62.42
N GLY A 439 -4.90 -27.45 -61.89
CA GLY A 439 -5.63 -27.65 -60.64
C GLY A 439 -7.11 -27.28 -60.72
N THR A 440 -7.70 -27.35 -61.91
CA THR A 440 -9.11 -27.02 -62.15
C THR A 440 -9.99 -28.21 -61.74
N PRO A 441 -11.06 -28.00 -60.93
CA PRO A 441 -12.00 -29.08 -60.57
C PRO A 441 -12.67 -29.68 -61.81
N ILE A 442 -12.84 -31.02 -61.81
CA ILE A 442 -13.44 -31.75 -62.94
C ILE A 442 -14.64 -32.57 -62.47
N LEU A 443 -15.78 -32.32 -63.11
CA LEU A 443 -17.01 -33.07 -62.90
C LEU A 443 -17.17 -34.11 -64.00
N LEU A 444 -17.18 -35.39 -63.65
CA LEU A 444 -17.41 -36.48 -64.61
C LEU A 444 -18.87 -36.90 -64.59
N GLU A 445 -19.59 -36.59 -65.68
CA GLU A 445 -21.00 -36.97 -65.85
C GLU A 445 -21.15 -38.27 -66.62
N ASN A 446 -22.26 -38.98 -66.37
CA ASN A 446 -22.66 -40.19 -67.09
C ASN A 446 -21.59 -41.29 -67.07
N VAL A 447 -21.03 -41.54 -65.89
CA VAL A 447 -20.20 -42.70 -65.59
C VAL A 447 -21.07 -43.96 -65.69
N GLY A 448 -20.74 -44.83 -66.65
CA GLY A 448 -21.39 -46.12 -66.81
C GLY A 448 -20.83 -47.18 -65.85
N GLU A 449 -21.27 -48.43 -66.05
CA GLU A 449 -20.73 -49.58 -65.31
C GLU A 449 -19.25 -49.84 -65.62
N ASP A 450 -18.84 -49.54 -66.86
CA ASP A 450 -17.46 -49.66 -67.32
C ASP A 450 -16.74 -48.31 -67.29
N LEU A 451 -15.53 -48.32 -66.72
CA LEU A 451 -14.61 -47.17 -66.67
C LEU A 451 -13.37 -47.43 -67.53
N ASP A 452 -12.88 -46.39 -68.19
CA ASP A 452 -11.63 -46.46 -68.93
C ASP A 452 -10.45 -46.71 -67.95
N PRO A 453 -9.62 -47.76 -68.16
CA PRO A 453 -8.47 -48.07 -67.30
C PRO A 453 -7.46 -46.92 -67.14
N SER A 454 -7.42 -45.96 -68.09
CA SER A 454 -6.58 -44.76 -67.98
C SER A 454 -6.88 -43.90 -66.75
N LEU A 455 -8.07 -44.02 -66.16
CA LEU A 455 -8.46 -43.29 -64.94
C LEU A 455 -7.96 -43.95 -63.65
N GLU A 456 -7.50 -45.20 -63.68
CA GLU A 456 -7.09 -45.94 -62.49
C GLU A 456 -6.01 -45.23 -61.66
N PRO A 457 -4.91 -44.68 -62.23
CA PRO A 457 -3.89 -43.97 -61.46
C PRO A 457 -4.45 -42.73 -60.75
N LEU A 458 -5.41 -42.04 -61.37
CA LEU A 458 -6.06 -40.84 -60.83
C LEU A 458 -7.05 -41.18 -59.71
N LEU A 459 -7.85 -42.23 -59.91
CA LEU A 459 -8.83 -42.70 -58.94
C LEU A 459 -8.16 -43.25 -57.68
N LEU A 460 -7.01 -43.91 -57.83
CA LEU A 460 -6.19 -44.40 -56.73
C LEU A 460 -5.33 -43.30 -56.08
N LYS A 461 -5.36 -42.06 -56.63
CA LYS A 461 -4.54 -40.94 -56.17
C LYS A 461 -3.05 -41.28 -56.12
N GLN A 462 -2.56 -42.04 -57.10
CA GLN A 462 -1.15 -42.41 -57.18
C GLN A 462 -0.33 -41.15 -57.45
N THR A 463 0.61 -40.82 -56.57
CA THR A 463 1.51 -39.68 -56.75
C THR A 463 2.89 -40.17 -57.16
N PHE A 464 3.49 -39.52 -58.16
CA PHE A 464 4.86 -39.79 -58.58
C PHE A 464 5.75 -38.60 -58.22
N LYS A 465 6.95 -38.91 -57.72
CA LYS A 465 7.97 -37.89 -57.43
C LYS A 465 8.94 -37.81 -58.59
N GLN A 466 8.99 -36.66 -59.26
CA GLN A 466 9.94 -36.39 -60.34
C GLN A 466 10.79 -35.18 -59.95
N GLY A 467 12.04 -35.41 -59.51
CA GLY A 467 12.90 -34.37 -58.92
C GLY A 467 12.44 -33.94 -57.52
N ASP A 468 12.52 -32.64 -57.21
CA ASP A 468 12.03 -32.04 -55.96
C ASP A 468 10.54 -31.65 -56.00
N LEU A 469 9.86 -31.89 -57.13
CA LEU A 469 8.42 -31.66 -57.28
C LEU A 469 7.64 -32.94 -56.95
N PHE A 470 6.66 -32.84 -56.05
CA PHE A 470 5.61 -33.84 -55.93
C PHE A 470 4.51 -33.51 -56.94
N THR A 471 4.27 -34.39 -57.91
CA THR A 471 3.10 -34.26 -58.77
C THR A 471 1.89 -34.77 -57.99
N CYS A 472 1.21 -33.84 -57.31
CA CYS A 472 -0.08 -34.10 -56.68
C CYS A 472 -1.19 -33.90 -57.71
N PHE A 473 -1.94 -34.96 -58.01
CA PHE A 473 -3.17 -34.86 -58.79
C PHE A 473 -4.24 -34.15 -57.95
N CYS A 474 -4.26 -32.82 -58.00
CA CYS A 474 -5.26 -32.01 -57.31
C CYS A 474 -6.54 -31.99 -58.15
N MET A 475 -7.34 -33.05 -58.06
CA MET A 475 -8.45 -33.25 -58.97
C MET A 475 -9.70 -33.66 -58.22
N LYS A 476 -10.57 -32.72 -57.84
CA LYS A 476 -11.90 -33.07 -57.31
C LYS A 476 -12.74 -33.75 -58.39
N MET A 477 -12.61 -35.08 -58.52
CA MET A 477 -13.50 -35.90 -59.33
C MET A 477 -14.75 -36.23 -58.54
N TYR A 478 -15.88 -35.91 -59.13
CA TYR A 478 -17.18 -36.38 -58.70
C TYR A 478 -17.73 -37.24 -59.83
N ASN A 479 -17.93 -38.53 -59.56
CA ASN A 479 -18.43 -39.47 -60.55
C ASN A 479 -19.96 -39.59 -60.41
N TYR A 480 -20.70 -39.70 -61.52
CA TYR A 480 -22.16 -39.81 -61.52
C TYR A 480 -22.63 -40.99 -62.36
N VAL A 481 -23.49 -41.86 -61.82
CA VAL A 481 -24.19 -42.91 -62.60
C VAL A 481 -25.66 -42.50 -62.78
N PHE A 482 -26.20 -42.71 -63.98
CA PHE A 482 -27.64 -42.75 -64.24
C PHE A 482 -28.14 -44.19 -64.21
#